data_AF-A0A0C4E1J8-F1
#
_entry.id   AF-A0A0C4E1J8-F1
#
_cell.length_a   1.000
_cell.length_b   1.000
_cell.length_c   1.000
_cell.angle_alpha   90.00
_cell.angle_beta   90.00
_cell.angle_gamma   90.00
#
_symmetry.space_group_name_H-M   'P 1'
#
loop_
_entity.id
_entity.type
_entity.pdbx_description
1 polymer ?
#
loop_
_entity_poly.entity_id
_entity_poly.type
_entity_poly.pdbx_seq_one_letter_code
_entity_poly.pdbx_strand_id
1 'polypeptide(L)'
;MPQVEESSKLRKVPSVISVDGNRWGAQCHTLPIDAKHQFYKILLATEQDRHRDVQESQHCTAAQDMLNLTGKDAPQVTAEYLTLLWAAVKPRIDEALKVVMDQNLPNQASTTVLYEWVFTHPYSWSDLSQQRLCLAINSSGVTGGLEATPKMLLTEPEAALRYLIDQLPNGLRHEANDTGIVCDIGGGTIDSMYYWLKSIGPWKVRRVQHKPSALQSRWGGGILLDDQFLAWLDRAMSHAGGPYPSGPGGEPNPKAPSGGERDAFLKHHWNIIKLKHDENAAGLDLEIPATWPDPEARDRKMRLASKDIDTIFQPVLDKITEILGGQLKMKYNEGINRSRYPRYVFLCGGVGLNLYVRAHVKRLVERITDGATTVVDIRQNRDVM
;
A
#
# COMPACT_ATOMS: atom_id res chain seq x y z
N MET A 1 29.02 -0.74 5.55
CA MET A 1 28.60 0.46 6.31
C MET A 1 27.44 0.09 7.23
N PRO A 2 27.49 0.42 8.52
CA PRO A 2 26.41 0.13 9.49
C PRO A 2 25.04 0.71 9.09
N GLN A 3 25.05 1.72 8.20
CA GLN A 3 23.90 2.47 7.71
C GLN A 3 22.99 1.70 6.71
N VAL A 4 23.31 0.46 6.32
CA VAL A 4 22.50 -0.33 5.36
C VAL A 4 21.69 -1.45 6.05
N GLU A 5 22.04 -1.82 7.29
CA GLU A 5 21.57 -3.08 7.89
C GLU A 5 20.14 -3.05 8.44
N GLU A 6 19.64 -1.90 8.90
CA GLU A 6 18.34 -1.84 9.59
C GLU A 6 17.16 -1.97 8.62
N SER A 7 17.16 -1.16 7.55
CA SER A 7 16.12 -1.20 6.51
C SER A 7 16.19 -2.48 5.67
N SER A 8 17.40 -3.03 5.47
CA SER A 8 17.58 -4.21 4.62
C SER A 8 16.99 -5.48 5.25
N LYS A 9 16.85 -5.60 6.57
CA LYS A 9 16.31 -6.80 7.23
C LYS A 9 14.78 -6.95 7.07
N LEU A 10 14.09 -5.96 6.52
CA LEU A 10 12.63 -5.96 6.40
C LEU A 10 12.16 -6.59 5.08
N ARG A 11 11.11 -7.42 5.14
CA ARG A 11 10.39 -7.91 3.94
C ARG A 11 9.68 -6.78 3.17
N LYS A 12 9.42 -5.65 3.84
CA LYS A 12 8.85 -4.42 3.26
C LYS A 12 9.64 -3.22 3.77
N VAL A 13 10.21 -2.44 2.86
CA VAL A 13 10.98 -1.24 3.21
C VAL A 13 10.12 -0.01 2.95
N PRO A 14 9.96 0.92 3.92
CA PRO A 14 9.24 2.16 3.70
C PRO A 14 9.85 2.97 2.54
N SER A 15 9.02 3.45 1.61
CA SER A 15 9.46 4.34 0.53
C SER A 15 9.66 5.76 1.03
N VAL A 16 10.68 5.95 1.86
CA VAL A 16 11.02 7.20 2.54
C VAL A 16 12.54 7.41 2.48
N ILE A 17 12.97 8.64 2.23
CA ILE A 17 14.38 9.06 2.23
C ILE A 17 14.48 10.42 2.93
N SER A 18 15.51 10.64 3.73
CA SER A 18 15.76 11.96 4.35
C SER A 18 16.17 12.99 3.31
N VAL A 19 15.91 14.27 3.58
CA VAL A 19 16.29 15.38 2.68
C VAL A 19 17.81 15.43 2.46
N ASP A 20 18.58 15.08 3.48
CA ASP A 20 20.05 14.98 3.42
C ASP A 20 20.57 13.75 2.66
N GLY A 21 19.69 12.81 2.25
CA GLY A 21 20.03 11.57 1.56
C GLY A 21 20.73 10.51 2.40
N ASN A 22 20.98 10.76 3.70
CA ASN A 22 21.79 9.89 4.56
C ASN A 22 20.99 8.78 5.27
N ARG A 23 19.65 8.87 5.27
CA ARG A 23 18.74 7.90 5.90
C ARG A 23 17.64 7.52 4.92
N TRP A 24 17.24 6.27 4.97
CA TRP A 24 16.17 5.75 4.12
C TRP A 24 15.43 4.60 4.79
N GLY A 25 14.22 4.33 4.32
CA GLY A 25 13.38 3.26 4.85
C GLY A 25 13.08 3.47 6.34
N ALA A 26 13.39 2.45 7.14
CA ALA A 26 13.09 2.47 8.57
C ALA A 26 13.91 3.50 9.36
N GLN A 27 15.03 3.98 8.81
CA GLN A 27 15.86 4.98 9.48
C GLN A 27 15.19 6.36 9.52
N CYS A 28 14.21 6.59 8.63
CA CYS A 28 13.47 7.84 8.59
C CYS A 28 12.33 7.89 9.62
N HIS A 29 12.12 6.85 10.43
CA HIS A 29 10.96 6.76 11.31
C HIS A 29 10.87 7.89 12.34
N THR A 30 12.01 8.37 12.85
CA THR A 30 12.10 9.43 13.88
C THR A 30 12.22 10.82 13.27
N LEU A 31 12.29 10.94 11.94
CA LEU A 31 12.44 12.23 11.29
C LEU A 31 11.11 12.95 11.19
N PRO A 32 11.10 14.27 11.42
CA PRO A 32 9.92 15.08 11.16
C PRO A 32 9.59 15.10 9.67
N ILE A 33 8.35 15.47 9.34
CA ILE A 33 7.81 15.41 7.98
C ILE A 33 8.57 16.32 6.99
N ASP A 34 9.07 17.45 7.47
CA ASP A 34 9.85 18.45 6.74
C ASP A 34 11.33 18.05 6.54
N ALA A 35 11.77 16.95 7.16
CA ALA A 35 13.14 16.43 7.02
C ALA A 35 13.22 15.16 6.14
N LYS A 36 12.12 14.76 5.49
CA LYS A 36 12.06 13.54 4.67
C LYS A 36 11.15 13.68 3.46
N HIS A 37 11.52 13.01 2.38
CA HIS A 37 10.63 12.72 1.27
C HIS A 37 9.85 11.44 1.54
N GLN A 38 8.53 11.53 1.46
CA GLN A 38 7.59 10.42 1.52
C GLN A 38 6.44 10.69 0.55
N PHE A 39 5.68 9.66 0.19
CA PHE A 39 4.55 9.77 -0.75
C PHE A 39 4.91 10.28 -2.16
N TYR A 40 6.19 10.49 -2.48
CA TYR A 40 6.66 10.99 -3.79
C TYR A 40 6.31 10.07 -4.97
N LYS A 41 6.04 8.77 -4.74
CA LYS A 41 5.54 7.85 -5.79
C LYS A 41 4.20 8.34 -6.38
N ILE A 42 3.35 9.01 -5.61
CA ILE A 42 2.09 9.59 -6.10
C ILE A 42 2.35 10.69 -7.14
N LEU A 43 3.48 11.38 -7.01
CA LEU A 43 3.90 12.49 -7.89
C LEU A 43 4.70 12.01 -9.12
N LEU A 44 4.97 10.71 -9.23
CA LEU A 44 5.39 10.11 -10.50
C LEU A 44 4.23 10.10 -11.50
N ALA A 45 3.00 9.92 -11.01
CA ALA A 45 1.81 10.07 -11.84
C ALA A 45 1.67 11.52 -12.32
N THR A 46 1.20 11.72 -13.54
CA THR A 46 0.73 13.04 -13.99
C THR A 46 -0.48 13.48 -13.18
N GLU A 47 -0.80 14.77 -13.21
CA GLU A 47 -2.00 15.28 -12.54
C GLU A 47 -3.27 14.65 -13.10
N GLN A 48 -3.34 14.44 -14.41
CA GLN A 48 -4.49 13.80 -15.07
C GLN A 48 -4.68 12.33 -14.66
N ASP A 49 -3.59 11.62 -14.35
CA ASP A 49 -3.63 10.21 -13.94
C ASP A 49 -4.01 10.04 -12.45
N ARG A 50 -3.95 11.13 -11.66
CA ARG A 50 -4.37 11.13 -10.26
C ARG A 50 -5.87 11.38 -10.16
N HIS A 51 -6.57 10.49 -9.46
CA HIS A 51 -7.96 10.74 -9.10
C HIS A 51 -8.05 12.00 -8.21
N ARG A 52 -9.18 12.71 -8.28
CA ARG A 52 -9.39 14.00 -7.59
C ARG A 52 -9.13 13.91 -6.08
N ASP A 53 -9.58 12.83 -5.44
CA ASP A 53 -9.36 12.60 -4.01
C ASP A 53 -7.88 12.42 -3.62
N VAL A 54 -7.03 11.98 -4.55
CA VAL A 54 -5.58 11.93 -4.36
C VAL A 54 -5.01 13.35 -4.46
N GLN A 55 -5.41 14.11 -5.47
CA GLN A 55 -4.96 15.49 -5.68
C GLN A 55 -5.30 16.40 -4.51
N GLU A 56 -6.49 16.23 -3.92
CA GLU A 56 -6.98 17.01 -2.78
C GLU A 56 -6.48 16.49 -1.42
N SER A 57 -5.69 15.41 -1.39
CA SER A 57 -5.17 14.84 -0.14
C SER A 57 -4.02 15.67 0.43
N GLN A 58 -4.00 15.85 1.76
CA GLN A 58 -2.90 16.53 2.47
C GLN A 58 -1.53 15.89 2.20
N HIS A 59 -1.50 14.58 1.94
CA HIS A 59 -0.28 13.84 1.68
C HIS A 59 0.30 14.12 0.28
N CYS A 60 -0.57 14.33 -0.72
CA CYS A 60 -0.14 14.75 -2.05
C CYS A 60 0.41 16.18 -2.00
N THR A 61 -0.27 17.09 -1.29
CA THR A 61 0.20 18.46 -1.07
C THR A 61 1.55 18.48 -0.34
N ALA A 62 1.66 17.79 0.79
CA ALA A 62 2.91 17.74 1.56
C ALA A 62 4.08 17.14 0.76
N ALA A 63 3.83 16.11 -0.05
CA ALA A 63 4.84 15.54 -0.93
C ALA A 63 5.30 16.57 -1.99
N GLN A 64 4.37 17.35 -2.56
CA GLN A 64 4.68 18.37 -3.55
C GLN A 64 5.47 19.53 -2.94
N ASP A 65 5.08 19.97 -1.74
CA ASP A 65 5.78 21.02 -0.99
C ASP A 65 7.22 20.60 -0.67
N MET A 66 7.43 19.34 -0.28
CA MET A 66 8.77 18.80 -0.03
C MET A 66 9.64 18.73 -1.28
N LEU A 67 9.06 18.39 -2.44
CA LEU A 67 9.78 18.46 -3.72
C LEU A 67 10.18 19.91 -4.06
N ASN A 68 9.24 20.86 -3.91
CA ASN A 68 9.49 22.27 -4.15
C ASN A 68 10.58 22.84 -3.21
N LEU A 69 10.51 22.51 -1.91
CA LEU A 69 11.47 22.96 -0.89
C LEU A 69 12.90 22.52 -1.21
N THR A 70 13.07 21.33 -1.77
CA THR A 70 14.38 20.74 -2.07
C THR A 70 14.85 21.00 -3.50
N GLY A 71 13.98 21.55 -4.36
CA GLY A 71 14.26 21.74 -5.78
C GLY A 71 14.38 20.42 -6.56
N LYS A 72 13.83 19.32 -6.04
CA LYS A 72 13.85 17.99 -6.68
C LYS A 72 12.51 17.68 -7.32
N ASP A 73 12.51 16.76 -8.29
CA ASP A 73 11.30 16.14 -8.82
C ASP A 73 11.10 14.71 -8.32
N ALA A 74 9.91 14.15 -8.58
CA ALA A 74 9.56 12.80 -8.14
C ALA A 74 10.44 11.70 -8.76
N PRO A 75 10.79 11.74 -10.07
CA PRO A 75 11.77 10.84 -10.65
C PRO A 75 13.13 10.85 -9.94
N GLN A 76 13.68 12.04 -9.62
CA GLN A 76 14.96 12.19 -8.93
C GLN A 76 14.94 11.55 -7.55
N VAL A 77 13.95 11.87 -6.72
CA VAL A 77 13.82 11.27 -5.37
C VAL A 77 13.62 9.76 -5.46
N THR A 78 12.86 9.30 -6.47
CA THR A 78 12.68 7.86 -6.70
C THR A 78 13.99 7.18 -7.10
N ALA A 79 14.81 7.80 -7.96
CA ALA A 79 16.11 7.29 -8.36
C ALA A 79 17.08 7.21 -7.17
N GLU A 80 17.08 8.22 -6.30
CA GLU A 80 17.88 8.22 -5.07
C GLU A 80 17.48 7.07 -4.14
N TYR A 81 16.17 6.88 -3.91
CA TYR A 81 15.68 5.76 -3.11
C TYR A 81 16.03 4.41 -3.74
N LEU A 82 15.86 4.25 -5.05
CA LEU A 82 16.20 3.01 -5.76
C LEU A 82 17.71 2.73 -5.72
N THR A 83 18.55 3.76 -5.75
CA THR A 83 20.01 3.62 -5.57
C THR A 83 20.35 3.03 -4.21
N LEU A 84 19.74 3.58 -3.14
CA LEU A 84 19.95 3.09 -1.78
C LEU A 84 19.41 1.66 -1.59
N LEU A 85 18.22 1.38 -2.13
CA LEU A 85 17.63 0.05 -2.12
C LEU A 85 18.53 -0.95 -2.85
N TRP A 86 19.03 -0.59 -4.03
CA TRP A 86 19.91 -1.45 -4.82
C TRP A 86 21.23 -1.73 -4.11
N ALA A 87 21.87 -0.71 -3.55
CA ALA A 87 23.09 -0.86 -2.76
C ALA A 87 22.89 -1.79 -1.54
N ALA A 88 21.68 -1.81 -0.97
CA ALA A 88 21.33 -2.69 0.14
C ALA A 88 21.02 -4.13 -0.27
N VAL A 89 20.37 -4.32 -1.42
CA VAL A 89 19.87 -5.63 -1.86
C VAL A 89 20.92 -6.39 -2.67
N LYS A 90 21.73 -5.70 -3.48
CA LYS A 90 22.72 -6.33 -4.38
C LYS A 90 23.66 -7.31 -3.66
N PRO A 91 24.29 -6.98 -2.51
CA PRO A 91 25.21 -7.92 -1.86
C PRO A 91 24.54 -9.24 -1.47
N ARG A 92 23.25 -9.21 -1.11
CA ARG A 92 22.49 -10.41 -0.77
C ARG A 92 22.13 -11.24 -1.99
N ILE A 93 21.80 -10.57 -3.10
CA ILE A 93 21.59 -11.25 -4.37
C ILE A 93 22.90 -11.92 -4.81
N ASP A 94 24.03 -11.21 -4.73
CA ASP A 94 25.35 -11.76 -5.09
C ASP A 94 25.69 -12.99 -4.22
N GLU A 95 25.44 -12.93 -2.92
CA GLU A 95 25.63 -14.06 -1.99
C GLU A 95 24.74 -15.26 -2.36
N ALA A 96 23.44 -15.03 -2.59
CA ALA A 96 22.52 -16.09 -2.98
C ALA A 96 22.88 -16.71 -4.34
N LEU A 97 23.28 -15.89 -5.30
CA LEU A 97 23.73 -16.34 -6.61
C LEU A 97 25.01 -17.17 -6.52
N LYS A 98 25.97 -16.77 -5.66
CA LYS A 98 27.19 -17.54 -5.44
C LYS A 98 26.87 -18.97 -5.00
N VAL A 99 25.93 -19.16 -4.06
CA VAL A 99 25.50 -20.49 -3.62
C VAL A 99 24.95 -21.31 -4.79
N VAL A 100 24.09 -20.71 -5.62
CA VAL A 100 23.51 -21.39 -6.79
C VAL A 100 24.57 -21.72 -7.85
N MET A 101 25.52 -20.81 -8.09
CA MET A 101 26.60 -21.00 -9.05
C MET A 101 27.58 -22.09 -8.60
N ASP A 102 28.01 -22.09 -7.34
CA ASP A 102 28.92 -23.09 -6.79
C ASP A 102 28.32 -24.52 -6.90
N GLN A 103 26.99 -24.63 -6.80
CA GLN A 103 26.27 -25.90 -6.96
C GLN A 103 26.10 -26.36 -8.41
N ASN A 104 25.85 -25.44 -9.34
CA ASN A 104 25.45 -25.79 -10.72
C ASN A 104 26.57 -25.62 -11.76
N LEU A 105 27.58 -24.80 -11.48
CA LEU A 105 28.67 -24.44 -12.39
C LEU A 105 30.04 -24.52 -11.68
N PRO A 106 30.41 -25.66 -11.06
CA PRO A 106 31.69 -25.78 -10.39
C PRO A 106 32.83 -25.60 -11.41
N ASN A 107 33.82 -24.78 -11.05
CA ASN A 107 35.03 -24.46 -11.83
C ASN A 107 34.90 -23.41 -12.95
N GLN A 108 33.82 -22.61 -13.01
CA GLN A 108 33.83 -21.38 -13.84
C GLN A 108 34.58 -20.25 -13.13
N ALA A 109 35.64 -19.74 -13.77
CA ALA A 109 36.51 -18.69 -13.20
C ALA A 109 35.92 -17.28 -13.26
N SER A 110 34.90 -17.05 -14.10
CA SER A 110 34.20 -15.75 -14.19
C SER A 110 32.83 -15.94 -14.85
N THR A 111 31.78 -15.46 -14.19
CA THR A 111 30.40 -15.49 -14.71
C THR A 111 29.84 -14.07 -14.63
N THR A 112 29.43 -13.53 -15.77
CA THR A 112 28.70 -12.26 -15.81
C THR A 112 27.24 -12.52 -15.51
N VAL A 113 26.72 -11.95 -14.42
CA VAL A 113 25.29 -11.99 -14.10
C VAL A 113 24.57 -10.87 -14.85
N LEU A 114 23.57 -11.24 -15.63
CA LEU A 114 22.63 -10.30 -16.23
C LEU A 114 21.35 -10.26 -15.38
N TYR A 115 20.92 -9.06 -15.02
CA TYR A 115 19.69 -8.85 -14.27
C TYR A 115 18.57 -8.41 -15.22
N GLU A 116 17.42 -9.07 -15.13
CA GLU A 116 16.17 -8.58 -15.72
C GLU A 116 15.21 -8.21 -14.60
N TRP A 117 14.76 -6.95 -14.59
CA TRP A 117 13.88 -6.41 -13.57
C TRP A 117 12.46 -6.25 -14.08
N VAL A 118 11.50 -6.57 -13.22
CA VAL A 118 10.09 -6.24 -13.41
C VAL A 118 9.70 -5.24 -12.33
N PHE A 119 9.33 -4.04 -12.74
CA PHE A 119 8.79 -3.02 -11.83
C PHE A 119 7.28 -2.94 -11.98
N THR A 120 6.58 -2.79 -10.86
CA THR A 120 5.13 -2.64 -10.87
C THR A 120 4.70 -1.18 -10.83
N HIS A 121 3.59 -0.86 -11.49
CA HIS A 121 2.97 0.46 -11.41
C HIS A 121 1.44 0.37 -11.25
N PRO A 122 0.78 1.41 -10.72
CA PRO A 122 -0.67 1.48 -10.70
C PRO A 122 -1.23 1.43 -12.12
N TYR A 123 -2.37 0.77 -12.28
CA TYR A 123 -2.99 0.61 -13.60
C TYR A 123 -3.40 1.95 -14.23
N SER A 124 -3.80 2.94 -13.42
CA SER A 124 -4.26 4.25 -13.91
C SER A 124 -3.17 5.09 -14.58
N TRP A 125 -1.91 4.65 -14.55
CA TRP A 125 -0.79 5.42 -15.08
C TRP A 125 -0.72 5.37 -16.61
N SER A 126 -0.76 6.55 -17.23
CA SER A 126 -0.46 6.77 -18.64
C SER A 126 1.00 6.41 -18.97
N ASP A 127 1.28 6.32 -20.27
CA ASP A 127 2.63 6.10 -20.78
C ASP A 127 3.63 7.15 -20.27
N LEU A 128 3.18 8.39 -20.05
CA LEU A 128 4.02 9.45 -19.49
C LEU A 128 4.40 9.18 -18.02
N SER A 129 3.45 8.75 -17.21
CA SER A 129 3.71 8.36 -15.81
C SER A 129 4.64 7.14 -15.73
N GLN A 130 4.46 6.17 -16.62
CA GLN A 130 5.36 5.02 -16.74
C GLN A 130 6.77 5.45 -17.18
N GLN A 131 6.89 6.36 -18.15
CA GLN A 131 8.17 6.92 -18.58
C GLN A 131 8.90 7.64 -17.43
N ARG A 132 8.19 8.39 -16.58
CA ARG A 132 8.77 9.04 -15.39
C ARG A 132 9.38 8.03 -14.41
N LEU A 133 8.74 6.88 -14.22
CA LEU A 133 9.32 5.77 -13.44
C LEU A 133 10.52 5.12 -14.15
N CYS A 134 10.45 4.92 -15.47
CA CYS A 134 11.59 4.41 -16.25
C CYS A 134 12.81 5.33 -16.14
N LEU A 135 12.62 6.65 -16.18
CA LEU A 135 13.69 7.62 -15.96
C LEU A 135 14.33 7.40 -14.58
N ALA A 136 13.52 7.28 -13.52
CA ALA A 136 14.03 7.04 -12.18
C ALA A 136 14.83 5.73 -12.07
N ILE A 137 14.33 4.65 -12.67
CA ILE A 137 15.00 3.33 -12.69
C ILE A 137 16.35 3.41 -13.42
N ASN A 138 16.37 4.04 -14.59
CA ASN A 138 17.60 4.17 -15.38
C ASN A 138 18.64 5.04 -14.64
N SER A 139 18.19 6.10 -13.96
CA SER A 139 19.06 6.97 -13.17
C SER A 139 19.58 6.32 -11.88
N SER A 140 18.96 5.24 -11.39
CA SER A 140 19.36 4.61 -10.12
C SER A 140 20.48 3.57 -10.25
N GLY A 141 20.86 3.19 -11.47
CA GLY A 141 21.87 2.16 -11.74
C GLY A 141 21.46 0.73 -11.38
N VAL A 142 20.20 0.49 -11.01
CA VAL A 142 19.69 -0.84 -10.63
C VAL A 142 19.73 -1.83 -11.81
N THR A 143 19.71 -1.32 -13.04
CA THR A 143 19.83 -2.12 -14.28
C THR A 143 21.25 -2.61 -14.57
N GLY A 144 22.23 -2.32 -13.69
CA GLY A 144 23.62 -2.76 -13.88
C GLY A 144 24.33 -2.08 -15.05
N GLY A 145 23.91 -0.86 -15.42
CA GLY A 145 24.50 -0.10 -16.52
C GLY A 145 24.03 -0.52 -17.92
N LEU A 146 23.08 -1.45 -18.02
CA LEU A 146 22.40 -1.72 -19.28
C LEU A 146 21.45 -0.55 -19.59
N GLU A 147 21.82 0.27 -20.58
CA GLU A 147 20.92 1.25 -21.21
C GLU A 147 19.85 0.49 -22.01
N ALA A 148 18.88 -0.07 -21.29
CA ALA A 148 17.66 -0.56 -21.88
C ALA A 148 16.51 -0.06 -21.01
N THR A 149 15.46 0.47 -21.64
CA THR A 149 14.15 0.61 -21.01
C THR A 149 13.87 -0.65 -20.20
N PRO A 150 13.49 -0.56 -18.92
CA PRO A 150 13.13 -1.73 -18.13
C PRO A 150 12.17 -2.58 -18.95
N LYS A 151 12.61 -3.76 -19.39
CA LYS A 151 11.95 -4.51 -20.47
C LYS A 151 10.51 -4.92 -20.10
N MET A 152 10.15 -4.82 -18.82
CA MET A 152 8.89 -5.33 -18.28
C MET A 152 8.39 -4.42 -17.15
N LEU A 153 7.55 -3.44 -17.48
CA LEU A 153 6.64 -2.85 -16.50
C LEU A 153 5.38 -3.70 -16.44
N LEU A 154 4.94 -4.06 -15.23
CA LEU A 154 3.72 -4.82 -14.99
C LEU A 154 2.76 -3.97 -14.16
N THR A 155 1.46 -4.07 -14.39
CA THR A 155 0.52 -3.40 -13.48
C THR A 155 0.49 -4.13 -12.14
N GLU A 156 0.42 -3.41 -11.02
CA GLU A 156 0.27 -3.98 -9.68
C GLU A 156 -0.84 -5.03 -9.58
N PRO A 157 -2.09 -4.77 -10.04
CA PRO A 157 -3.14 -5.79 -10.01
C PRO A 157 -2.88 -7.00 -10.92
N GLU A 158 -2.10 -6.87 -11.99
CA GLU A 158 -1.74 -8.01 -12.85
C GLU A 158 -0.64 -8.87 -12.22
N ALA A 159 0.36 -8.23 -11.60
CA ALA A 159 1.38 -8.91 -10.80
C ALA A 159 0.73 -9.71 -9.66
N ALA A 160 -0.21 -9.08 -8.96
CA ALA A 160 -1.00 -9.72 -7.93
C ALA A 160 -1.83 -10.87 -8.48
N LEU A 161 -2.55 -10.71 -9.60
CA LEU A 161 -3.32 -11.81 -10.20
C LEU A 161 -2.44 -13.02 -10.50
N ARG A 162 -1.26 -12.80 -11.08
CA ARG A 162 -0.34 -13.88 -11.44
C ARG A 162 0.11 -14.67 -10.22
N TYR A 163 0.41 -13.99 -9.12
CA TYR A 163 0.75 -14.66 -7.87
C TYR A 163 -0.46 -15.38 -7.26
N LEU A 164 -1.60 -14.70 -7.15
CA LEU A 164 -2.77 -15.17 -6.40
C LEU A 164 -3.46 -16.37 -7.05
N ILE A 165 -3.42 -16.48 -8.37
CA ILE A 165 -4.06 -17.58 -9.09
C ILE A 165 -3.34 -18.92 -8.88
N ASP A 166 -2.03 -18.87 -8.64
CA ASP A 166 -1.20 -20.04 -8.29
C ASP A 166 -1.35 -20.41 -6.80
N GLN A 167 -1.90 -19.51 -5.99
CA GLN A 167 -2.15 -19.68 -4.55
C GLN A 167 -3.62 -20.06 -4.24
N LEU A 168 -4.41 -20.45 -5.24
CA LEU A 168 -5.79 -20.85 -5.02
C LEU A 168 -5.86 -22.04 -4.03
N PRO A 169 -6.70 -21.97 -2.98
CA PRO A 169 -6.91 -23.08 -2.06
C PRO A 169 -7.33 -24.37 -2.75
N ASN A 170 -7.03 -25.50 -2.13
CA ASN A 170 -7.45 -26.83 -2.58
C ASN A 170 -8.96 -26.85 -2.88
N GLY A 171 -9.33 -27.28 -4.08
CA GLY A 171 -10.72 -27.33 -4.54
C GLY A 171 -11.14 -26.14 -5.41
N LEU A 172 -10.42 -25.01 -5.36
CA LEU A 172 -10.54 -23.96 -6.37
C LEU A 172 -9.58 -24.25 -7.53
N ARG A 173 -10.07 -24.09 -8.75
CA ARG A 173 -9.28 -24.25 -9.97
C ARG A 173 -9.54 -23.08 -10.88
N HIS A 174 -8.51 -22.64 -11.58
CA HIS A 174 -8.64 -21.66 -12.63
C HIS A 174 -8.64 -22.38 -13.99
N GLU A 175 -9.49 -21.93 -14.89
CA GLU A 175 -9.60 -22.45 -16.26
C GLU A 175 -9.64 -21.32 -17.29
N ALA A 176 -9.36 -21.66 -18.54
CA ALA A 176 -9.52 -20.69 -19.61
C ALA A 176 -10.98 -20.20 -19.66
N ASN A 177 -11.11 -18.89 -19.83
CA ASN A 177 -12.32 -18.09 -19.77
C ASN A 177 -12.83 -17.69 -18.38
N ASP A 178 -12.10 -18.01 -17.31
CA ASP A 178 -12.41 -17.47 -16.00
C ASP A 178 -12.28 -15.96 -15.93
N THR A 179 -13.04 -15.36 -15.02
CA THR A 179 -13.04 -13.93 -14.76
C THR A 179 -12.72 -13.67 -13.30
N GLY A 180 -11.93 -12.63 -13.05
CA GLY A 180 -11.51 -12.28 -11.71
C GLY A 180 -11.32 -10.79 -11.54
N ILE A 181 -11.76 -10.24 -10.42
CA ILE A 181 -11.39 -8.90 -10.00
C ILE A 181 -10.24 -9.00 -9.01
N VAL A 182 -9.16 -8.27 -9.25
CA VAL A 182 -8.12 -8.03 -8.24
C VAL A 182 -8.38 -6.68 -7.61
N CYS A 183 -8.53 -6.64 -6.29
CA CYS A 183 -8.66 -5.42 -5.52
C CYS A 183 -7.48 -5.32 -4.55
N ASP A 184 -6.53 -4.45 -4.89
CA ASP A 184 -5.36 -4.09 -4.12
C ASP A 184 -5.69 -2.95 -3.17
N ILE A 185 -5.74 -3.24 -1.87
CA ILE A 185 -6.05 -2.29 -0.82
C ILE A 185 -4.73 -2.00 -0.10
N GLY A 186 -4.00 -1.03 -0.65
CA GLY A 186 -2.62 -0.72 -0.29
C GLY A 186 -2.47 0.22 0.89
N GLY A 187 -1.31 0.89 0.93
CA GLY A 187 -0.99 1.89 1.94
C GLY A 187 -1.61 3.26 1.65
N GLY A 188 -1.59 3.71 0.38
CA GLY A 188 -2.09 5.04 -0.02
C GLY A 188 -3.19 5.03 -1.09
N THR A 189 -3.39 3.89 -1.75
CA THR A 189 -4.37 3.74 -2.82
C THR A 189 -5.17 2.46 -2.65
N ILE A 190 -6.36 2.46 -3.25
CA ILE A 190 -7.18 1.27 -3.45
C ILE A 190 -7.35 1.12 -4.96
N ASP A 191 -6.70 0.12 -5.53
CA ASP A 191 -6.69 -0.14 -6.97
C ASP A 191 -7.47 -1.42 -7.26
N SER A 192 -8.40 -1.40 -8.21
CA SER A 192 -9.22 -2.56 -8.53
C SER A 192 -9.35 -2.75 -10.03
N MET A 193 -9.09 -3.98 -10.50
CA MET A 193 -9.13 -4.29 -11.92
C MET A 193 -9.78 -5.64 -12.23
N TYR A 194 -10.67 -5.63 -13.22
CA TYR A 194 -11.33 -6.82 -13.74
C TYR A 194 -10.47 -7.44 -14.85
N TYR A 195 -10.18 -8.74 -14.72
CA TYR A 195 -9.50 -9.56 -15.72
C TYR A 195 -10.36 -10.71 -16.25
N TRP A 196 -10.15 -11.02 -17.52
CA TRP A 196 -10.59 -12.23 -18.20
C TRP A 196 -9.36 -13.08 -18.52
N LEU A 197 -9.28 -14.28 -17.94
CA LEU A 197 -8.24 -15.26 -18.17
C LEU A 197 -8.50 -15.97 -19.50
N LYS A 198 -7.85 -15.53 -20.57
CA LYS A 198 -8.04 -16.08 -21.92
C LYS A 198 -7.44 -17.46 -22.10
N SER A 199 -6.27 -17.70 -21.51
CA SER A 199 -5.58 -18.99 -21.57
C SER A 199 -4.69 -19.17 -20.35
N ILE A 200 -4.51 -20.42 -19.95
CA ILE A 200 -3.64 -20.87 -18.85
C ILE A 200 -2.41 -21.62 -19.37
N GLY A 201 -2.29 -21.76 -20.70
CA GLY A 201 -1.17 -22.39 -21.38
C GLY A 201 -1.11 -21.96 -22.85
N PRO A 202 -0.34 -20.93 -23.23
CA PRO A 202 0.39 -19.98 -22.38
C PRO A 202 -0.54 -19.03 -21.61
N TRP A 203 -0.07 -18.51 -20.47
CA TRP A 203 -0.87 -17.60 -19.63
C TRP A 203 -1.17 -16.29 -20.36
N LYS A 204 -2.47 -15.98 -20.53
CA LYS A 204 -2.93 -14.77 -21.20
C LYS A 204 -4.13 -14.22 -20.44
N VAL A 205 -4.00 -13.00 -19.95
CA VAL A 205 -5.12 -12.24 -19.38
C VAL A 205 -5.48 -11.07 -20.28
N ARG A 206 -6.77 -10.76 -20.35
CA ARG A 206 -7.28 -9.53 -20.95
C ARG A 206 -7.95 -8.72 -19.86
N ARG A 207 -7.58 -7.45 -19.77
CA ARG A 207 -8.30 -6.46 -18.98
C ARG A 207 -9.73 -6.31 -19.49
N VAL A 208 -10.69 -6.35 -18.59
CA VAL A 208 -12.08 -6.01 -18.88
C VAL A 208 -12.24 -4.51 -18.60
N GLN A 209 -12.36 -3.72 -19.66
CA GLN A 209 -12.41 -2.27 -19.52
C GLN A 209 -13.82 -1.83 -19.13
N HIS A 210 -13.93 -1.28 -17.93
CA HIS A 210 -15.14 -0.65 -17.44
C HIS A 210 -15.05 0.86 -17.65
N LYS A 211 -16.03 1.44 -18.37
CA LYS A 211 -16.27 2.89 -18.35
C LYS A 211 -17.37 3.18 -17.32
N PRO A 212 -17.15 4.14 -16.39
CA PRO A 212 -16.02 5.07 -16.32
C PRO A 212 -14.79 4.50 -15.59
N SER A 213 -13.62 5.05 -15.91
CA SER A 213 -12.33 4.77 -15.23
C SER A 213 -12.34 5.11 -13.72
N ALA A 214 -13.35 5.83 -13.25
CA ALA A 214 -13.54 6.26 -11.86
C ALA A 214 -13.67 5.10 -10.84
N LEU A 215 -13.83 3.86 -11.31
CA LEU A 215 -13.94 2.63 -10.50
C LEU A 215 -12.66 1.78 -10.56
N GLN A 216 -11.49 2.40 -10.78
CA GLN A 216 -10.23 1.68 -10.90
C GLN A 216 -9.23 2.03 -9.80
N SER A 217 -9.23 3.28 -9.34
CA SER A 217 -8.30 3.74 -8.31
C SER A 217 -8.94 4.85 -7.47
N ARG A 218 -8.68 4.85 -6.16
CA ARG A 218 -9.02 5.93 -5.22
C ARG A 218 -7.93 6.14 -4.19
N TRP A 219 -7.81 7.37 -3.69
CA TRP A 219 -7.09 7.65 -2.45
C TRP A 219 -7.67 6.82 -1.32
N GLY A 220 -6.86 6.09 -0.56
CA GLY A 220 -7.36 5.27 0.53
C GLY A 220 -6.34 4.28 1.09
N GLY A 221 -6.83 3.19 1.66
CA GLY A 221 -5.98 2.18 2.29
C GLY A 221 -5.47 2.63 3.67
N GLY A 222 -4.25 2.22 4.02
CA GLY A 222 -3.71 2.35 5.37
C GLY A 222 -3.58 3.80 5.86
N ILE A 223 -3.29 4.73 4.95
CA ILE A 223 -3.09 6.15 5.28
C ILE A 223 -4.40 6.82 5.70
N LEU A 224 -5.52 6.46 5.07
CA LEU A 224 -6.81 7.00 5.46
C LEU A 224 -7.24 6.47 6.84
N LEU A 225 -6.88 5.22 7.17
CA LEU A 225 -7.04 4.69 8.52
C LEU A 225 -6.20 5.46 9.54
N ASP A 226 -4.98 5.84 9.16
CA ASP A 226 -4.06 6.63 9.98
C ASP A 226 -4.61 8.05 10.22
N ASP A 227 -5.06 8.73 9.16
CA ASP A 227 -5.71 10.05 9.23
C ASP A 227 -6.95 10.02 10.14
N GLN A 228 -7.80 8.99 9.99
CA GLN A 228 -9.02 8.83 10.80
C GLN A 228 -8.72 8.51 12.26
N PHE A 229 -7.66 7.74 12.53
CA PHE A 229 -7.19 7.51 13.90
C PHE A 229 -6.65 8.78 14.54
N LEU A 230 -5.86 9.59 13.82
CA LEU A 230 -5.39 10.88 14.34
C LEU A 230 -6.54 11.85 14.59
N ALA A 231 -7.54 11.89 13.70
CA ALA A 231 -8.73 12.68 13.92
C ALA A 231 -9.55 12.21 15.13
N TRP A 232 -9.64 10.89 15.35
CA TRP A 232 -10.24 10.33 16.57
C TRP A 232 -9.43 10.72 17.82
N LEU A 233 -8.11 10.59 17.77
CA LEU A 233 -7.21 10.98 18.85
C LEU A 233 -7.39 12.45 19.22
N ASP A 234 -7.43 13.35 18.24
CA ASP A 234 -7.67 14.77 18.49
C ASP A 234 -9.00 15.01 19.22
N ARG A 235 -10.09 14.36 18.80
CA ARG A 235 -11.39 14.46 19.47
C ARG A 235 -11.39 13.86 20.88
N ALA A 236 -10.78 12.69 21.03
CA ALA A 236 -10.70 11.97 22.30
C ALA A 236 -9.86 12.74 23.33
N MET A 237 -8.91 13.55 22.87
CA MET A 237 -8.11 14.37 23.76
C MET A 237 -8.69 15.75 24.04
N SER A 238 -9.39 16.35 23.06
CA SER A 238 -9.90 17.73 23.11
C SER A 238 -11.33 17.90 23.63
N HIS A 239 -12.05 16.81 23.93
CA HIS A 239 -13.40 16.91 24.47
C HIS A 239 -13.43 17.62 25.83
N ALA A 240 -14.60 18.15 26.21
CA ALA A 240 -14.79 18.75 27.52
C ALA A 240 -14.50 17.72 28.63
N GLY A 241 -13.53 18.01 29.51
CA GLY A 241 -13.05 17.08 30.54
C GLY A 241 -12.09 15.98 30.05
N GLY A 242 -11.65 16.06 28.78
CA GLY A 242 -10.57 15.24 28.23
C GLY A 242 -9.19 15.73 28.70
N PRO A 243 -8.11 15.00 28.36
CA PRO A 243 -6.76 15.35 28.80
C PRO A 243 -6.31 16.78 28.43
N TYR A 244 -6.77 17.33 27.29
CA TYR A 244 -6.50 18.72 26.91
C TYR A 244 -7.70 19.37 26.20
N PRO A 245 -8.72 19.89 26.90
CA PRO A 245 -9.85 20.54 26.24
C PRO A 245 -9.39 21.75 25.41
N SER A 246 -10.03 21.98 24.26
CA SER A 246 -9.81 23.19 23.46
C SER A 246 -10.14 24.44 24.28
N GLY A 247 -9.48 25.57 23.97
CA GLY A 247 -9.75 26.83 24.66
C GLY A 247 -11.20 27.31 24.48
N PRO A 248 -11.65 28.32 25.26
CA PRO A 248 -13.02 28.84 25.22
C PRO A 248 -13.52 29.28 23.83
N GLY A 249 -12.61 29.55 22.89
CA GLY A 249 -12.89 29.90 21.48
C GLY A 249 -12.56 28.81 20.45
N GLY A 250 -12.29 27.57 20.87
CA GLY A 250 -11.87 26.48 19.97
C GLY A 250 -10.40 26.52 19.58
N GLU A 251 -9.60 27.39 20.19
CA GLU A 251 -8.16 27.50 19.93
C GLU A 251 -7.42 26.21 20.35
N PRO A 252 -6.41 25.77 19.57
CA PRO A 252 -5.58 24.63 19.91
C PRO A 252 -4.89 24.83 21.26
N ASN A 253 -4.86 23.79 22.09
CA ASN A 253 -4.12 23.85 23.34
C ASN A 253 -2.61 24.05 23.04
N PRO A 254 -1.94 25.08 23.56
CA PRO A 254 -0.52 25.35 23.29
C PRO A 254 0.42 24.22 23.73
N LYS A 255 -0.05 23.33 24.61
CA LYS A 255 0.68 22.16 25.08
C LYS A 255 0.30 20.87 24.33
N ALA A 256 -0.54 20.95 23.30
CA ALA A 256 -0.94 19.78 22.52
C ALA A 256 0.31 19.08 21.95
N PRO A 257 0.30 17.73 21.85
CA PRO A 257 1.42 16.99 21.31
C PRO A 257 1.79 17.49 19.91
N SER A 258 3.09 17.61 19.66
CA SER A 258 3.63 17.92 18.34
C SER A 258 3.27 16.84 17.32
N GLY A 259 3.34 17.15 16.02
CA GLY A 259 3.10 16.17 14.96
C GLY A 259 3.98 14.92 15.10
N GLY A 260 5.26 15.09 15.46
CA GLY A 260 6.19 13.98 15.70
C GLY A 260 5.80 13.09 16.88
N GLU A 261 5.28 13.67 17.96
CA GLU A 261 4.77 12.91 19.10
C GLU A 261 3.51 12.12 18.75
N ARG A 262 2.59 12.71 17.97
CA ARG A 262 1.38 12.02 17.48
C ARG A 262 1.73 10.87 16.56
N ASP A 263 2.69 11.07 15.65
CA ASP A 263 3.21 10.02 14.79
C ASP A 263 3.81 8.85 15.58
N ALA A 264 4.53 9.15 16.67
CA ALA A 264 5.09 8.13 17.55
C ALA A 264 3.97 7.35 18.26
N PHE A 265 2.93 8.04 18.75
CA PHE A 265 1.76 7.42 19.37
C PHE A 265 1.01 6.49 18.40
N LEU A 266 0.75 6.97 17.18
CA LEU A 266 0.15 6.17 16.11
C LEU A 266 0.98 4.91 15.84
N LYS A 267 2.30 5.05 15.68
CA LYS A 267 3.17 3.90 15.41
C LYS A 267 3.16 2.88 16.54
N HIS A 268 3.20 3.38 17.78
CA HIS A 268 3.29 2.53 18.97
C HIS A 268 2.00 1.75 19.23
N HIS A 269 0.84 2.37 19.02
CA HIS A 269 -0.45 1.75 19.33
C HIS A 269 -1.21 1.34 18.08
N TRP A 270 -1.52 2.31 17.21
CA TRP A 270 -2.46 2.13 16.11
C TRP A 270 -1.99 1.11 15.08
N ASN A 271 -0.70 1.06 14.73
CA ASN A 271 -0.22 0.11 13.72
C ASN A 271 -0.54 -1.36 14.07
N ILE A 272 -0.46 -1.73 15.35
CA ILE A 272 -0.80 -3.08 15.81
C ILE A 272 -2.30 -3.31 15.76
N ILE A 273 -3.08 -2.32 16.20
CA ILE A 273 -4.55 -2.36 16.23
C ILE A 273 -5.10 -2.48 14.82
N LYS A 274 -4.69 -1.58 13.92
CA LYS A 274 -5.01 -1.56 12.48
C LYS A 274 -4.74 -2.91 11.81
N LEU A 275 -3.62 -3.56 12.13
CA LEU A 275 -3.27 -4.85 11.52
C LEU A 275 -4.11 -6.02 12.07
N LYS A 276 -4.48 -5.98 13.36
CA LYS A 276 -5.14 -7.10 14.04
C LYS A 276 -6.67 -6.97 14.14
N HIS A 277 -7.24 -5.79 13.85
CA HIS A 277 -8.69 -5.55 13.98
C HIS A 277 -9.53 -6.55 13.18
N ASP A 278 -10.59 -7.03 13.81
CA ASP A 278 -11.60 -7.93 13.25
C ASP A 278 -12.99 -7.62 13.85
N GLU A 279 -14.02 -8.33 13.40
CA GLU A 279 -15.41 -8.08 13.80
C GLU A 279 -15.71 -8.36 15.28
N ASN A 280 -14.85 -9.12 15.96
CA ASN A 280 -15.00 -9.50 17.36
C ASN A 280 -14.01 -8.76 18.26
N ALA A 281 -13.19 -7.87 17.71
CA ALA A 281 -12.16 -7.16 18.45
C ALA A 281 -12.77 -6.23 19.51
N ALA A 282 -12.33 -6.41 20.76
CA ALA A 282 -12.73 -5.56 21.87
C ALA A 282 -12.02 -4.20 21.82
N GLY A 283 -12.61 -3.21 22.51
CA GLY A 283 -11.95 -1.92 22.75
C GLY A 283 -10.70 -2.08 23.61
N LEU A 284 -9.77 -1.15 23.46
CA LEU A 284 -8.43 -1.16 24.07
C LEU A 284 -8.19 0.10 24.88
N ASP A 285 -7.42 -0.01 25.95
CA ASP A 285 -6.90 1.15 26.68
C ASP A 285 -5.54 1.51 26.12
N LEU A 286 -5.37 2.76 25.71
CA LEU A 286 -4.16 3.29 25.10
C LEU A 286 -3.38 4.11 26.12
N GLU A 287 -2.12 3.79 26.35
CA GLU A 287 -1.28 4.48 27.34
C GLU A 287 -0.87 5.87 26.84
N ILE A 288 -1.20 6.91 27.60
CA ILE A 288 -0.85 8.30 27.26
C ILE A 288 0.60 8.58 27.70
N PRO A 289 1.52 8.93 26.77
CA PRO A 289 2.94 9.13 27.08
C PRO A 289 3.16 10.18 28.15
N ALA A 290 4.14 9.97 29.03
CA ALA A 290 4.49 10.88 30.15
C ALA A 290 4.70 12.34 29.73
N THR A 291 5.24 12.56 28.53
CA THR A 291 5.53 13.88 27.97
C THR A 291 4.29 14.66 27.57
N TRP A 292 3.15 13.97 27.41
CA TRP A 292 1.89 14.61 27.05
C TRP A 292 1.25 15.23 28.29
N PRO A 293 0.59 16.41 28.15
CA PRO A 293 -0.07 17.06 29.27
C PRO A 293 -1.16 16.17 29.85
N ASP A 294 -1.13 16.00 31.17
CA ASP A 294 -2.17 15.33 31.94
C ASP A 294 -2.35 16.12 33.25
N PRO A 295 -3.24 17.13 33.27
CA PRO A 295 -3.36 18.04 34.40
C PRO A 295 -3.98 17.39 35.65
N GLU A 296 -4.58 16.20 35.54
CA GLU A 296 -5.30 15.56 36.66
C GLU A 296 -4.72 14.19 37.09
N ALA A 297 -3.67 13.68 36.43
CA ALA A 297 -3.04 12.40 36.77
C ALA A 297 -4.03 11.23 36.87
N ARG A 298 -5.06 11.23 36.04
CA ARG A 298 -6.01 10.10 35.92
C ARG A 298 -5.25 8.95 35.24
N ASP A 299 -5.42 7.71 35.71
CA ASP A 299 -4.80 6.47 35.17
C ASP A 299 -4.53 6.64 33.67
N ARG A 300 -3.27 6.91 33.27
CA ARG A 300 -2.83 7.58 32.02
C ARG A 300 -3.20 6.78 30.77
N LYS A 301 -4.49 6.66 30.52
CA LYS A 301 -5.09 5.75 29.57
C LYS A 301 -6.26 6.42 28.90
N MET A 302 -6.36 6.19 27.61
CA MET A 302 -7.47 6.62 26.79
C MET A 302 -8.16 5.40 26.20
N ARG A 303 -9.47 5.27 26.43
CA ARG A 303 -10.25 4.15 25.92
C ARG A 303 -10.54 4.34 24.43
N LEU A 304 -9.99 3.47 23.58
CA LEU A 304 -10.39 3.30 22.19
C LEU A 304 -11.49 2.22 22.12
N ALA A 305 -12.75 2.63 21.99
CA ALA A 305 -13.86 1.68 21.93
C ALA A 305 -13.87 0.92 20.60
N SER A 306 -14.37 -0.32 20.59
CA SER A 306 -14.50 -1.12 19.35
C SER A 306 -15.27 -0.37 18.26
N LYS A 307 -16.37 0.31 18.64
CA LYS A 307 -17.17 1.16 17.73
C LYS A 307 -16.38 2.33 17.13
N ASP A 308 -15.41 2.89 17.86
CA ASP A 308 -14.56 3.96 17.33
C ASP A 308 -13.60 3.39 16.28
N ILE A 309 -13.05 2.19 16.52
CA ILE A 309 -12.23 1.48 15.54
C ILE A 309 -13.05 1.22 14.26
N ASP A 310 -14.27 0.72 14.39
CA ASP A 310 -15.15 0.50 13.22
C ASP A 310 -15.40 1.81 12.46
N THR A 311 -15.61 2.91 13.19
CA THR A 311 -15.79 4.25 12.62
C THR A 311 -14.53 4.73 11.88
N ILE A 312 -13.33 4.43 12.41
CA ILE A 312 -12.05 4.72 11.76
C ILE A 312 -11.93 3.96 10.43
N PHE A 313 -12.40 2.70 10.38
CA PHE A 313 -12.36 1.89 9.16
C PHE A 313 -13.41 2.28 8.11
N GLN A 314 -14.53 2.88 8.52
CA GLN A 314 -15.67 3.13 7.65
C GLN A 314 -15.33 3.83 6.33
N PRO A 315 -14.52 4.91 6.28
CA PRO A 315 -14.22 5.59 5.01
C PRO A 315 -13.47 4.70 3.99
N VAL A 316 -12.63 3.78 4.47
CA VAL A 316 -11.96 2.80 3.60
C VAL A 316 -12.97 1.76 3.10
N LEU A 317 -13.86 1.27 3.96
CA LEU A 317 -14.90 0.32 3.57
C LEU A 317 -15.89 0.92 2.56
N ASP A 318 -16.21 2.21 2.68
CA ASP A 318 -17.07 2.93 1.73
C ASP A 318 -16.42 3.03 0.36
N LYS A 319 -15.13 3.39 0.29
CA LYS A 319 -14.36 3.42 -0.97
C LYS A 319 -14.25 2.05 -1.63
N ILE A 320 -14.02 0.99 -0.84
CA ILE A 320 -14.06 -0.39 -1.35
C ILE A 320 -15.44 -0.71 -1.93
N THR A 321 -16.50 -0.34 -1.21
CA THR A 321 -17.89 -0.55 -1.65
C THR A 321 -18.20 0.17 -2.95
N GLU A 322 -17.71 1.39 -3.11
CA GLU A 322 -17.86 2.17 -4.34
C GLU A 322 -17.13 1.51 -5.51
N ILE A 323 -15.84 1.22 -5.36
CA ILE A 323 -15.00 0.67 -6.44
C ILE A 323 -15.41 -0.75 -6.79
N LEU A 324 -15.26 -1.68 -5.84
CA LEU A 324 -15.49 -3.11 -6.06
C LEU A 324 -16.98 -3.37 -6.30
N GLY A 325 -17.85 -2.77 -5.50
CA GLY A 325 -19.29 -2.91 -5.69
C GLY A 325 -19.77 -2.32 -7.02
N GLY A 326 -19.17 -1.22 -7.47
CA GLY A 326 -19.39 -0.66 -8.81
C GLY A 326 -19.01 -1.66 -9.91
N GLN A 327 -17.79 -2.21 -9.86
CA GLN A 327 -17.31 -3.19 -10.84
C GLN A 327 -18.16 -4.47 -10.87
N LEU A 328 -18.57 -5.00 -9.71
CA LEU A 328 -19.43 -6.18 -9.62
C LEU A 328 -20.82 -5.94 -10.23
N LYS A 329 -21.37 -4.73 -10.07
CA LYS A 329 -22.69 -4.35 -10.64
C LYS A 329 -22.64 -4.14 -12.14
N MET A 330 -21.47 -3.89 -12.73
CA MET A 330 -21.31 -3.56 -14.15
C MET A 330 -21.50 -4.73 -15.14
N LYS A 331 -21.91 -5.92 -14.68
CA LYS A 331 -22.51 -7.04 -15.47
C LYS A 331 -21.96 -7.13 -16.90
N TYR A 332 -20.85 -7.83 -17.06
CA TYR A 332 -20.13 -7.90 -18.33
C TYR A 332 -20.93 -8.70 -19.38
N ASN A 333 -21.29 -8.05 -20.49
CA ASN A 333 -22.10 -8.63 -21.57
C ASN A 333 -21.30 -8.93 -22.86
N GLU A 334 -19.97 -8.72 -22.89
CA GLU A 334 -19.18 -8.96 -24.12
C GLU A 334 -18.70 -10.42 -24.22
N GLY A 335 -19.56 -11.30 -24.73
CA GLY A 335 -19.13 -12.60 -25.30
C GLY A 335 -18.60 -13.65 -24.33
N ILE A 336 -18.58 -13.38 -23.02
CA ILE A 336 -18.27 -14.39 -21.99
C ILE A 336 -19.57 -15.15 -21.70
N ASN A 337 -19.72 -16.31 -22.35
CA ASN A 337 -20.94 -17.12 -22.30
C ASN A 337 -21.12 -17.89 -20.96
N ARG A 338 -20.50 -17.42 -19.88
CA ARG A 338 -20.51 -18.05 -18.56
C ARG A 338 -20.46 -16.96 -17.48
N SER A 339 -21.59 -16.79 -16.79
CA SER A 339 -21.80 -15.89 -15.64
C SER A 339 -21.87 -14.38 -15.93
N ARG A 340 -22.87 -13.74 -15.33
CA ARG A 340 -23.05 -12.28 -15.27
C ARG A 340 -22.03 -11.59 -14.34
N TYR A 341 -21.38 -12.36 -13.47
CA TYR A 341 -20.49 -11.91 -12.40
C TYR A 341 -19.09 -12.52 -12.55
N PRO A 342 -18.03 -11.87 -12.03
CA PRO A 342 -16.71 -12.47 -12.02
C PRO A 342 -16.72 -13.78 -11.21
N ARG A 343 -15.96 -14.78 -11.62
CA ARG A 343 -15.82 -16.03 -10.84
C ARG A 343 -15.11 -15.76 -9.50
N TYR A 344 -14.07 -14.94 -9.53
CA TYR A 344 -13.22 -14.68 -8.37
C TYR A 344 -13.12 -13.19 -8.02
N VAL A 345 -12.99 -12.90 -6.72
CA VAL A 345 -12.47 -11.63 -6.21
C VAL A 345 -11.24 -11.95 -5.39
N PHE A 346 -10.11 -11.36 -5.80
CA PHE A 346 -8.82 -11.48 -5.14
C PHE A 346 -8.55 -10.21 -4.34
N LEU A 347 -8.16 -10.36 -3.08
CA LEU A 347 -7.78 -9.25 -2.21
C LEU A 347 -6.27 -9.29 -1.96
N CYS A 348 -5.60 -8.17 -2.22
CA CYS A 348 -4.19 -7.97 -1.91
C CYS A 348 -3.96 -6.59 -1.26
N GLY A 349 -2.70 -6.25 -1.03
CA GLY A 349 -2.31 -5.05 -0.30
C GLY A 349 -2.33 -5.23 1.22
N GLY A 350 -1.62 -4.35 1.93
CA GLY A 350 -1.46 -4.46 3.39
C GLY A 350 -2.78 -4.40 4.15
N VAL A 351 -3.71 -3.55 3.70
CA VAL A 351 -5.04 -3.42 4.32
C VAL A 351 -5.99 -4.50 3.81
N GLY A 352 -5.82 -5.01 2.59
CA GLY A 352 -6.65 -6.11 2.07
C GLY A 352 -6.47 -7.45 2.81
N LEU A 353 -5.42 -7.59 3.62
CA LEU A 353 -5.19 -8.74 4.50
C LEU A 353 -5.91 -8.64 5.86
N ASN A 354 -6.36 -7.44 6.25
CA ASN A 354 -7.06 -7.21 7.51
C ASN A 354 -8.38 -7.99 7.58
N LEU A 355 -8.68 -8.59 8.72
CA LEU A 355 -9.85 -9.47 8.89
C LEU A 355 -11.18 -8.73 8.77
N TYR A 356 -11.28 -7.54 9.35
CA TYR A 356 -12.46 -6.68 9.28
C TYR A 356 -12.78 -6.28 7.83
N VAL A 357 -11.76 -5.83 7.08
CA VAL A 357 -11.88 -5.46 5.66
C VAL A 357 -12.33 -6.65 4.81
N ARG A 358 -11.75 -7.83 5.03
CA ARG A 358 -12.11 -9.05 4.30
C ARG A 358 -13.54 -9.50 4.59
N ALA A 359 -13.99 -9.40 5.83
CA ALA A 359 -15.36 -9.72 6.21
C ALA A 359 -16.37 -8.79 5.50
N HIS A 360 -16.07 -7.49 5.46
CA HIS A 360 -16.85 -6.52 4.70
C HIS A 360 -16.92 -6.86 3.21
N VAL A 361 -15.78 -7.16 2.57
CA VAL A 361 -15.75 -7.56 1.16
C VAL A 361 -16.56 -8.83 0.91
N LYS A 362 -16.43 -9.86 1.76
CA LYS A 362 -17.21 -11.10 1.64
C LYS A 362 -18.71 -10.82 1.64
N ARG A 363 -19.20 -10.02 2.60
CA ARG A 363 -20.62 -9.61 2.63
C ARG A 363 -21.05 -8.80 1.43
N LEU A 364 -20.20 -7.86 0.99
CA LEU A 364 -20.46 -7.02 -0.18
C LEU A 364 -20.63 -7.87 -1.44
N VAL A 365 -19.69 -8.79 -1.67
CA VAL A 365 -19.68 -9.69 -2.83
C VAL A 365 -20.87 -10.63 -2.80
N GLU A 366 -21.12 -11.28 -1.65
CA GLU A 366 -22.27 -12.18 -1.47
C GLU A 366 -23.58 -11.47 -1.81
N ARG A 367 -23.80 -10.28 -1.23
CA ARG A 367 -25.01 -9.48 -1.43
C ARG A 367 -25.22 -9.05 -2.89
N ILE A 368 -24.16 -8.77 -3.65
CA ILE A 368 -24.27 -8.30 -5.03
C ILE A 368 -24.41 -9.46 -6.03
N THR A 369 -23.74 -10.57 -5.75
CA THR A 369 -23.54 -11.67 -6.70
C THR A 369 -24.40 -12.89 -6.40
N ASP A 370 -25.09 -12.91 -5.25
CA ASP A 370 -25.96 -14.01 -4.81
C ASP A 370 -25.20 -15.35 -4.80
N GLY A 371 -24.02 -15.34 -4.16
CA GLY A 371 -23.11 -16.49 -4.06
C GLY A 371 -22.36 -16.87 -5.35
N ALA A 372 -22.59 -16.18 -6.47
CA ALA A 372 -21.97 -16.53 -7.76
C ALA A 372 -20.45 -16.23 -7.83
N THR A 373 -19.92 -15.37 -6.95
CA THR A 373 -18.52 -14.95 -6.95
C THR A 373 -17.82 -15.39 -5.67
N THR A 374 -16.68 -16.06 -5.82
CA THR A 374 -15.85 -16.51 -4.69
C THR A 374 -14.81 -15.46 -4.31
N VAL A 375 -14.79 -15.02 -3.05
CA VAL A 375 -13.70 -14.18 -2.51
C VAL A 375 -12.55 -15.07 -2.05
N VAL A 376 -11.39 -14.95 -2.68
CA VAL A 376 -10.23 -15.82 -2.45
C VAL A 376 -9.48 -15.44 -1.17
N ASP A 377 -9.29 -16.41 -0.27
CA ASP A 377 -8.53 -16.25 0.98
C ASP A 377 -7.19 -17.01 0.96
N ILE A 378 -6.16 -16.32 0.47
CA ILE A 378 -4.79 -16.84 0.38
C ILE A 378 -4.10 -17.07 1.73
N ARG A 379 -4.71 -16.65 2.86
CA ARG A 379 -4.14 -16.91 4.19
C ARG A 379 -4.27 -18.37 4.62
N GLN A 380 -4.99 -19.19 3.84
CA GLN A 380 -5.11 -20.62 4.08
C GLN A 380 -3.84 -21.39 3.66
N ASN A 381 -2.92 -20.79 2.90
CA ASN A 381 -1.60 -21.34 2.56
C ASN A 381 -0.49 -20.70 3.41
N ARG A 382 -0.63 -20.81 4.74
CA ARG A 382 0.18 -20.06 5.72
C ARG A 382 1.61 -20.58 5.96
N ASP A 383 2.14 -21.41 5.07
CA ASP A 383 3.54 -21.86 5.15
C ASP A 383 4.53 -20.95 4.40
N VAL A 384 4.07 -19.86 3.74
CA VAL A 384 4.96 -19.05 2.86
C VAL A 384 4.84 -17.52 3.05
N MET A 385 4.17 -16.99 4.09
CA MET A 385 4.01 -15.52 4.25
C MET A 385 4.87 -14.84 5.30
#